data_AF-A0A5C4K5G6-F1
#
_entry.id   AF-A0A5C4K5G6-F1
#
_cell.length_a   1.000
_cell.length_b   1.000
_cell.length_c   1.000
_cell.angle_alpha   90.00
_cell.angle_beta   90.00
_cell.angle_gamma   90.00
#
_symmetry.space_group_name_H-M   'P 1'
#
loop_
_entity.id
_entity.type
_entity.pdbx_description
1 polymer ?
#
loop_
_entity_poly.entity_id
_entity_poly.type
_entity_poly.pdbx_seq_one_letter_code
_entity_poly.pdbx_strand_id
1 'polypeptide(L)'
;MTNYKNRKRRNDQDQSKGPLQRLARLSGEALLHGVCRHYDRVVLASGDHAFAYAVAALKAEGVQVIVIRPDTGFSNRMRLVAGPDLMLLKSPVPANVINLFRTNKKAA
;
A
#
# COMPACT_ATOMS: atom_id res chain seq x y z
N MET A 1 -1.99 49.07 5.06
CA MET A 1 -3.27 48.62 4.49
C MET A 1 -3.16 47.17 4.05
N THR A 2 -3.99 46.33 4.68
CA THR A 2 -4.56 45.08 4.18
C THR A 2 -3.63 43.93 3.78
N ASN A 3 -3.07 43.32 4.82
CA ASN A 3 -2.71 41.91 4.91
C ASN A 3 -3.98 41.10 5.25
N TYR A 4 -4.70 40.54 4.27
CA TYR A 4 -5.90 39.68 4.56
C TYR A 4 -6.24 38.63 3.49
N LYS A 5 -5.70 38.70 2.26
CA LYS A 5 -6.12 37.79 1.17
C LYS A 5 -5.30 36.49 1.03
N ASN A 6 -4.10 36.41 1.62
CA ASN A 6 -3.20 35.25 1.41
C ASN A 6 -3.22 34.19 2.51
N ARG A 7 -3.89 34.42 3.65
CA ARG A 7 -4.00 33.42 4.73
C ARG A 7 -5.15 32.43 4.52
N LYS A 8 -6.17 32.79 3.73
CA LYS A 8 -7.36 31.95 3.52
C LYS A 8 -7.11 30.78 2.56
N ARG A 9 -6.17 30.90 1.62
CA ARG A 9 -5.89 29.86 0.61
C ARG A 9 -5.13 28.63 1.12
N ARG A 10 -4.49 28.69 2.30
CA ARG A 10 -3.80 27.53 2.89
C ARG A 10 -4.69 26.71 3.83
N ASN A 11 -5.76 27.29 4.37
CA ASN A 11 -6.67 26.58 5.28
C ASN A 11 -7.85 25.89 4.56
N ASP A 12 -8.15 26.26 3.32
CA ASP A 12 -9.24 25.65 2.55
C ASP A 12 -8.85 24.36 1.82
N GLN A 13 -7.54 24.06 1.70
CA GLN A 13 -7.07 22.82 1.03
C GLN A 13 -7.13 21.56 1.90
N ASP A 14 -7.35 21.70 3.21
CA ASP A 14 -7.40 20.55 4.14
C ASP A 14 -8.84 20.17 4.54
N GLN A 15 -9.85 20.94 4.14
CA GLN A 15 -11.25 20.71 4.56
C GLN A 15 -12.11 19.91 3.58
N SER A 16 -11.62 19.55 2.39
CA SER A 16 -12.44 18.87 1.35
C SER A 16 -12.50 17.34 1.46
N LYS A 17 -11.81 16.72 2.42
CA LYS A 17 -11.86 15.26 2.62
C LYS A 17 -13.08 14.91 3.45
N GLY A 18 -14.14 14.47 2.76
CA GLY A 18 -15.44 14.13 3.34
C GLY A 18 -15.38 13.08 4.47
N PRO A 19 -16.47 12.93 5.25
CA PRO A 19 -16.50 12.09 6.45
C PRO A 19 -16.09 10.63 6.19
N LEU A 20 -16.40 10.09 5.01
CA LEU A 20 -15.98 8.75 4.60
C LEU A 20 -14.46 8.60 4.47
N GLN A 21 -13.75 9.64 4.01
CA GLN A 21 -12.29 9.62 3.90
C GLN A 21 -11.62 9.68 5.26
N ARG A 22 -12.24 10.35 6.25
CA ARG A 22 -11.76 10.35 7.64
C ARG A 22 -11.98 9.00 8.32
N LEU A 23 -13.14 8.38 8.11
CA LEU A 23 -13.44 7.04 8.64
C LEU A 23 -12.50 5.98 8.05
N ALA A 24 -12.23 6.03 6.74
CA ALA A 24 -11.25 5.15 6.10
C ALA A 24 -9.85 5.32 6.72
N ARG A 25 -9.45 6.56 7.02
CA ARG A 25 -8.16 6.87 7.65
C ARG A 25 -8.07 6.33 9.09
N LEU A 26 -9.11 6.53 9.90
CA LEU A 26 -9.19 6.01 11.27
C LEU A 26 -9.19 4.47 11.30
N SER A 27 -9.91 3.83 10.37
CA SER A 27 -9.91 2.36 10.25
C SER A 27 -8.54 1.81 9.82
N GLY A 28 -7.85 2.52 8.92
CA GLY A 28 -6.51 2.15 8.48
C GLY A 28 -5.45 2.32 9.57
N GLU A 29 -5.55 3.38 10.38
CA GLU A 29 -4.65 3.62 11.51
C GLU A 29 -4.83 2.58 12.63
N ALA A 30 -6.07 2.23 12.96
CA ALA A 30 -6.34 1.18 13.95
C ALA A 30 -5.82 -0.19 13.48
N LEU A 31 -5.99 -0.51 12.19
CA LEU A 31 -5.44 -1.74 11.60
C LEU A 31 -3.91 -1.73 11.63
N LEU A 32 -3.27 -0.62 11.24
CA LEU A 32 -1.82 -0.45 11.27
C LEU A 32 -1.26 -0.64 12.69
N HIS A 33 -1.87 0.01 13.69
CA HIS A 33 -1.48 -0.16 15.09
C HIS A 33 -1.62 -1.61 15.57
N GLY A 34 -2.69 -2.31 15.16
CA GLY A 34 -2.84 -3.73 15.44
C GLY A 34 -1.72 -4.55 14.82
N VAL A 35 -1.38 -4.28 13.57
CA VAL A 35 -0.31 -4.99 12.87
C VAL A 35 1.05 -4.73 13.54
N CYS A 36 1.42 -3.48 13.80
CA CYS A 36 2.70 -3.15 14.43
C CYS A 36 2.87 -3.76 15.83
N ARG A 37 1.76 -3.95 16.57
CA ARG A 37 1.80 -4.58 17.91
C ARG A 37 2.01 -6.09 17.88
N HIS A 38 1.65 -6.74 16.79
CA HIS A 38 1.59 -8.21 16.74
C HIS A 38 2.60 -8.82 15.77
N TYR A 39 3.20 -8.03 14.88
CA TYR A 39 4.07 -8.53 13.83
C TYR A 39 5.33 -7.67 13.69
N ASP A 40 6.50 -8.29 13.86
CA ASP A 40 7.80 -7.67 13.58
C ASP A 40 8.15 -7.70 12.08
N ARG A 41 7.47 -8.55 11.31
CA ARG A 41 7.67 -8.73 9.87
C ARG A 41 6.35 -8.86 9.12
N VAL A 42 6.24 -8.15 8.00
CA VAL A 42 5.09 -8.20 7.10
C VAL A 42 5.58 -8.46 5.67
N VAL A 43 4.90 -9.38 4.97
CA VAL A 43 5.13 -9.64 3.54
C VAL A 43 3.93 -9.14 2.75
N LEU A 44 4.17 -8.19 1.84
CA LEU A 44 3.13 -7.63 0.98
C LEU A 44 3.35 -8.03 -0.47
N ALA A 45 2.47 -8.86 -1.02
CA ALA A 45 2.48 -9.26 -2.43
C ALA A 45 1.58 -8.33 -3.27
N SER A 46 1.98 -7.08 -3.43
CA SER A 46 1.26 -6.10 -4.25
C SER A 46 2.18 -5.01 -4.79
N GLY A 47 1.94 -4.58 -6.03
CA GLY A 47 2.61 -3.42 -6.65
C GLY A 47 1.82 -2.11 -6.61
N ASP A 48 0.61 -2.13 -6.05
CA ASP A 48 -0.32 -1.01 -6.11
C ASP A 48 0.12 0.14 -5.19
N HIS A 49 0.15 1.34 -5.76
CA HIS A 49 0.44 2.59 -5.05
C HIS A 49 -0.47 2.89 -3.86
N ALA A 50 -1.67 2.33 -3.81
CA ALA A 50 -2.60 2.50 -2.68
C ALA A 50 -1.99 1.99 -1.35
N PHE A 51 -1.17 0.94 -1.41
CA PHE A 51 -0.53 0.37 -0.22
C PHE A 51 0.75 1.10 0.21
N ALA A 52 1.26 2.04 -0.60
CA ALA A 52 2.57 2.64 -0.33
C ALA A 52 2.60 3.40 1.00
N TYR A 53 1.48 4.02 1.40
CA TYR A 53 1.37 4.68 2.70
C TYR A 53 1.46 3.68 3.85
N ALA A 54 0.76 2.54 3.75
CA ALA A 54 0.80 1.50 4.78
C ALA A 54 2.20 0.90 4.92
N VAL A 55 2.90 0.63 3.80
CA VAL A 55 4.30 0.16 3.82
C VAL A 55 5.21 1.17 4.51
N ALA A 56 5.08 2.45 4.19
CA ALA A 56 5.89 3.50 4.81
C ALA A 56 5.60 3.61 6.32
N ALA A 57 4.33 3.56 6.74
CA ALA A 57 3.93 3.63 8.14
C ALA A 57 4.47 2.43 8.94
N LEU A 58 4.30 1.20 8.44
CA LEU A 58 4.82 -0.01 9.08
C LEU A 58 6.34 0.07 9.26
N LYS A 59 7.08 0.48 8.22
CA LYS A 59 8.55 0.63 8.31
C LYS A 59 8.97 1.72 9.31
N ALA A 60 8.23 2.82 9.39
CA ALA A 60 8.50 3.89 10.35
C ALA A 60 8.32 3.42 11.81
N GLU A 61 7.41 2.47 12.03
CA GLU A 61 7.20 1.80 13.33
C GLU A 61 8.20 0.66 13.59
N GLY A 62 9.21 0.48 12.73
CA GLY A 62 10.25 -0.53 12.89
C GLY A 62 9.89 -1.93 12.40
N VAL A 63 8.71 -2.11 11.80
CA VAL A 63 8.30 -3.40 11.22
C VAL A 63 9.10 -3.66 9.94
N GLN A 64 9.68 -4.86 9.82
CA GLN A 64 10.35 -5.28 8.60
C GLN A 64 9.31 -5.60 7.52
N VAL A 65 9.18 -4.73 6.51
CA VAL A 65 8.24 -4.95 5.40
C VAL A 65 8.96 -5.42 4.15
N ILE A 66 8.68 -6.65 3.72
CA ILE A 66 9.13 -7.22 2.46
C ILE A 66 8.03 -7.03 1.42
N VAL A 67 8.34 -6.32 0.32
CA VAL A 67 7.38 -6.16 -0.78
C VAL A 67 7.75 -7.15 -1.87
N ILE A 68 6.81 -8.03 -2.23
CA ILE A 68 6.97 -8.91 -3.38
C ILE A 68 6.47 -8.16 -4.61
N ARG A 69 7.41 -7.81 -5.48
CA ARG A 69 7.16 -7.15 -6.76
C ARG A 69 6.49 -8.11 -7.75
N PRO A 70 5.32 -7.76 -8.30
CA PRO A 70 4.76 -8.44 -9.47
C PRO A 70 5.59 -8.11 -10.72
N ASP A 71 5.53 -9.00 -11.70
CA ASP A 71 6.31 -8.88 -12.95
C ASP A 71 5.92 -7.64 -13.76
N THR A 72 4.66 -7.21 -13.65
CA THR A 72 4.11 -6.01 -14.28
C THR A 72 3.31 -5.17 -13.29
N GLY A 73 3.10 -3.88 -13.59
CA GLY A 73 2.21 -3.02 -12.80
C GLY A 73 2.78 -2.51 -11.46
N PHE A 74 4.11 -2.49 -11.30
CA PHE A 74 4.75 -2.01 -10.07
C PHE A 74 4.93 -0.49 -10.07
N SER A 75 4.20 0.22 -9.19
CA SER A 75 4.20 1.68 -9.17
C SER A 75 5.53 2.27 -8.68
N ASN A 76 5.90 3.45 -9.21
CA ASN A 76 7.11 4.17 -8.77
C ASN A 76 7.04 4.55 -7.28
N ARG A 77 5.85 4.89 -6.77
CA ARG A 77 5.66 5.19 -5.35
C ARG A 77 5.90 3.96 -4.48
N MET A 78 5.39 2.80 -4.87
CA MET A 78 5.69 1.54 -4.16
C MET A 78 7.18 1.21 -4.22
N ARG A 79 7.85 1.45 -5.35
CA ARG A 79 9.31 1.26 -5.49
C ARG A 79 10.12 2.07 -4.47
N LEU A 80 9.73 3.32 -4.26
CA LEU A 80 10.42 4.19 -3.30
C LEU A 80 10.27 3.70 -1.86
N VAL A 81 9.06 3.30 -1.45
CA VAL A 81 8.80 2.88 -0.06
C VAL A 81 9.25 1.44 0.23
N ALA A 82 9.22 0.56 -0.77
CA ALA A 82 9.72 -0.80 -0.63
C ALA A 82 11.24 -0.82 -0.37
N GLY A 83 11.98 0.09 -1.01
CA GLY A 83 13.41 0.26 -0.80
C GLY A 83 14.20 -1.05 -1.02
N PRO A 84 15.18 -1.37 -0.16
CA PRO A 84 16.03 -2.55 -0.34
C PRO A 84 15.32 -3.88 -0.09
N ASP A 85 14.20 -3.89 0.65
CA ASP A 85 13.44 -5.10 0.98
C ASP A 85 12.47 -5.54 -0.13
N LEU A 86 12.73 -5.10 -1.36
CA LEU A 86 11.96 -5.47 -2.54
C LEU A 86 12.42 -6.84 -3.04
N MET A 87 11.53 -7.82 -3.03
CA MET A 87 11.77 -9.15 -3.59
C MET A 87 11.03 -9.33 -4.90
N LEU A 88 11.66 -9.98 -5.87
CA LEU A 88 10.96 -10.39 -7.10
C LEU A 88 10.15 -11.64 -6.84
N LEU A 89 8.92 -11.67 -7.34
CA LEU A 89 8.18 -12.91 -7.47
C LEU A 89 8.92 -13.79 -8.49
N LYS A 90 9.70 -14.77 -8.03
CA LYS A 90 10.43 -15.73 -8.90
C LYS A 90 9.48 -16.73 -9.58
N SER A 91 8.29 -16.27 -9.97
CA SER A 91 7.28 -17.10 -10.61
C SER A 91 7.62 -17.23 -12.09
N PRO A 92 7.59 -18.45 -12.66
CA PRO A 92 7.66 -18.63 -14.11
C PRO A 92 6.39 -18.12 -14.81
N VAL A 93 5.32 -17.88 -14.04
CA VAL A 93 4.03 -17.37 -14.52
C VAL A 93 3.94 -15.88 -14.19
N PRO A 94 3.80 -15.00 -15.19
CA PRO A 94 3.68 -13.57 -14.95
C PRO A 94 2.44 -13.24 -14.12
N ALA A 95 2.58 -12.34 -13.14
CA ALA A 95 1.45 -11.68 -12.51
C ALA A 95 0.58 -11.01 -13.60
N ASN A 96 -0.75 -11.23 -13.54
CA ASN A 96 -1.78 -10.80 -14.51
C ASN A 96 -2.05 -11.74 -15.71
N VAL A 97 -1.51 -12.96 -15.73
CA VAL A 97 -1.93 -14.01 -16.67
C VAL A 97 -2.93 -14.94 -15.96
N ILE A 98 -4.16 -15.05 -16.47
CA ILE A 98 -5.09 -16.09 -16.05
C ILE A 98 -4.64 -17.39 -16.73
N ASN A 99 -3.91 -18.23 -16.01
CA ASN A 99 -3.61 -19.59 -16.45
C ASN A 99 -4.78 -20.52 -16.10
N LEU A 100 -5.58 -20.85 -17.11
CA LEU A 100 -6.61 -21.86 -16.99
C LEU A 100 -5.97 -23.25 -17.16
N PHE A 101 -5.66 -23.90 -16.05
CA PHE A 101 -5.20 -25.29 -16.07
C PHE A 101 -6.39 -26.21 -16.39
N ARG A 102 -6.31 -26.96 -17.49
CA ARG A 102 -7.30 -28.00 -17.78
C ARG A 102 -7.10 -29.15 -16.80
N THR A 103 -7.96 -29.25 -15.80
CA THR A 103 -8.10 -30.47 -14.99
C THR A 103 -9.10 -31.39 -15.67
N ASN A 104 -8.65 -32.59 -16.07
CA ASN A 104 -9.57 -33.65 -16.47
C ASN A 104 -10.27 -34.14 -15.20
N LYS A 105 -11.47 -33.62 -14.92
CA LYS A 105 -12.34 -33.95 -13.79
C LYS A 105 -12.90 -35.41 -13.82
N LYS A 106 -12.21 -36.33 -14.50
CA LYS A 106 -12.64 -37.73 -14.72
C LYS A 106 -11.65 -38.79 -14.19
N ALA A 107 -10.74 -38.42 -13.29
CA ALA A 107 -9.78 -39.34 -12.68
C ALA A 107 -9.86 -39.31 -11.14
N ALA A 108 -11.07 -39.32 -10.60
CA ALA A 108 -11.35 -39.55 -9.18
C ALA A 108 -12.41 -40.65 -9.06
#